data_AF-W1XNY0-F1
#
_entry.id   AF-W1XNY0-F1
#
_cell.length_a   1.000
_cell.length_b   1.000
_cell.length_c   1.000
_cell.angle_alpha   90.00
_cell.angle_beta   90.00
_cell.angle_gamma   90.00
#
_symmetry.space_group_name_H-M   'P 1'
#
loop_
_entity.id
_entity.type
_entity.pdbx_description
1 polymer ?
#
loop_
_entity_poly.entity_id
_entity_poly.type
_entity_poly.pdbx_seq_one_letter_code
_entity_poly.pdbx_strand_id
1 'polypeptide(L)' 'KPGMDSLAPEDGSHRPAAEPTPPGAQPTAPGSLKAPDTRNEKLNSLEDVRKGSENYALTTNQGVRIADDQNSLRAGSRG' A
#
# COMPACT_ATOMS: atom_id res chain seq x y z
N LYS A 1 -4.59 -13.89 -14.49
CA LYS A 1 -5.17 -12.64 -15.03
C LYS A 1 -4.76 -11.51 -14.09
N PRO A 2 -4.41 -10.32 -14.59
CA PRO A 2 -4.07 -9.19 -13.74
C PRO A 2 -5.25 -8.79 -12.84
N GLY A 3 -5.00 -8.45 -11.58
CA GLY A 3 -6.00 -7.95 -10.64
C GLY A 3 -6.24 -6.45 -10.84
N MET A 4 -7.28 -6.10 -11.59
CA MET A 4 -7.59 -4.70 -11.94
C MET A 4 -8.72 -4.11 -11.10
N ASP A 5 -9.52 -4.96 -10.45
CA ASP A 5 -10.68 -4.57 -9.66
C ASP A 5 -10.30 -4.33 -8.19
N SER A 6 -11.17 -3.64 -7.45
CA SER A 6 -10.99 -3.46 -6.00
C SER A 6 -10.96 -4.82 -5.30
N LEU A 7 -9.93 -5.04 -4.48
CA LEU A 7 -9.78 -6.27 -3.68
C LEU A 7 -10.23 -6.08 -2.23
N ALA A 8 -10.46 -4.83 -1.82
CA ALA A 8 -10.83 -4.52 -0.45
C ALA A 8 -12.35 -4.60 -0.26
N PRO A 9 -12.83 -5.01 0.93
CA PRO A 9 -14.24 -4.89 1.29
C PRO A 9 -14.76 -3.47 1.11
N GLU A 10 -15.98 -3.33 0.56
CA GLU A 10 -16.61 -2.04 0.27
C GLU A 10 -16.89 -1.21 1.53
N ASP A 11 -17.04 -1.87 2.68
CA ASP A 11 -17.35 -1.24 3.97
C ASP A 11 -16.17 -0.50 4.61
N GLY A 12 -14.98 -0.56 4.00
CA GLY A 12 -13.79 0.11 4.52
C GLY A 12 -13.21 -0.50 5.80
N SER A 13 -13.70 -1.66 6.24
CA SER A 13 -13.26 -2.35 7.47
C SER A 13 -11.76 -2.69 7.51
N HIS A 14 -11.12 -2.71 6.35
CA HIS A 14 -9.68 -2.91 6.18
C HIS A 14 -8.84 -1.69 6.62
N ARG A 15 -9.43 -0.50 6.78
CA ARG A 15 -8.71 0.72 7.13
C ARG A 15 -8.46 0.81 8.64
N PRO A 16 -7.23 1.06 9.10
CA PRO A 16 -6.96 1.23 10.52
C PRO A 16 -7.56 2.55 11.03
N ALA A 17 -8.04 2.58 12.27
CA ALA A 17 -8.41 3.85 12.90
C ALA A 17 -7.16 4.67 13.22
N ALA A 18 -7.20 5.99 12.99
CA ALA A 18 -6.09 6.92 13.23
C ALA A 18 -5.96 7.33 14.70
N GLU A 19 -6.21 6.40 15.61
CA GLU A 19 -6.16 6.61 17.06
C GLU A 19 -5.52 5.42 17.78
N PRO A 20 -4.96 5.63 18.99
CA PRO A 20 -4.51 4.53 19.83
C PRO A 20 -5.66 3.59 20.16
N THR A 21 -5.44 2.29 19.98
CA THR A 21 -6.42 1.26 20.31
C THR A 21 -5.83 0.25 21.29
N PRO A 22 -6.65 -0.37 22.15
CA PRO A 22 -6.19 -1.45 23.01
C PRO A 22 -5.57 -2.61 22.22
N PRO A 23 -4.66 -3.40 22.83
CA PRO A 23 -4.12 -4.61 22.20
C PRO A 23 -5.23 -5.56 21.75
N GLY A 24 -5.14 -6.04 20.51
CA GLY A 24 -6.10 -6.99 19.93
C GLY A 24 -7.42 -6.39 19.41
N ALA A 25 -7.70 -5.10 19.66
CA ALA A 25 -8.92 -4.45 19.17
C ALA A 25 -8.86 -4.12 17.67
N GLN A 26 -7.65 -3.81 17.16
CA GLN A 26 -7.40 -3.58 15.74
C GLN A 26 -6.03 -4.15 15.36
N PRO A 27 -5.82 -4.49 14.07
CA PRO A 27 -4.49 -4.83 13.56
C PRO A 27 -3.48 -3.71 13.80
N THR A 28 -2.21 -4.08 13.89
CA THR A 28 -1.12 -3.09 13.84
C THR A 28 -1.05 -2.47 12.44
N ALA A 29 -0.69 -1.19 12.37
CA ALA A 29 -0.56 -0.44 11.13
C ALA A 29 0.63 0.52 11.19
N PRO A 30 1.15 0.99 10.05
CA PRO A 30 2.20 2.01 10.02
C PRO A 30 1.82 3.24 10.84
N GLY A 31 2.80 3.83 11.55
CA GLY A 31 2.56 5.01 12.42
C GLY A 31 1.96 6.21 11.66
N SER A 32 2.30 6.38 10.38
CA SER A 32 1.73 7.41 9.50
C SER A 32 0.23 7.25 9.24
N LEU A 33 -0.34 6.05 9.46
CA LEU A 33 -1.78 5.78 9.34
C LEU A 33 -2.45 5.68 10.71
N LYS A 34 -1.78 5.05 11.68
CA LYS A 34 -2.33 4.79 13.02
C LYS A 34 -2.27 6.01 13.95
N ALA A 35 -1.27 6.87 13.77
CA ALA A 35 -1.03 8.05 14.60
C ALA A 35 -0.47 9.22 13.76
N PRO A 36 -1.18 9.67 12.72
CA PRO A 36 -0.69 10.67 11.77
C PRO A 36 -0.32 12.02 12.41
N ASP A 37 -0.95 12.33 13.54
CA ASP A 37 -0.73 13.57 14.31
C ASP A 37 0.50 13.49 15.23
N THR A 38 1.06 12.29 15.44
CA THR A 38 2.32 12.14 16.20
C THR A 38 3.49 12.58 15.33
N ARG A 39 4.03 13.75 15.63
CA ARG A 39 5.09 14.38 14.82
C ARG A 39 6.25 14.85 15.69
N ASN A 40 7.43 14.81 15.10
CA ASN A 40 8.65 15.44 15.61
C ASN A 40 9.55 15.81 14.42
N GLU A 41 10.61 16.57 14.66
CA GLU A 41 11.51 17.04 13.60
C GLU A 41 12.08 15.89 12.76
N LYS A 42 12.42 14.76 13.39
CA LYS A 42 12.95 13.60 12.67
C LYS A 42 11.88 12.96 11.79
N LEU A 43 10.65 12.79 12.28
CA LEU A 43 9.54 12.23 11.48
C LEU A 43 9.19 13.14 10.30
N ASN A 44 9.17 14.46 10.51
CA ASN A 44 8.94 15.42 9.45
C ASN A 44 10.06 15.35 8.38
N SER A 45 11.32 15.14 8.79
CA SER A 45 12.45 14.95 7.87
C SER A 45 12.39 13.67 7.02
N LEU A 46 11.44 12.77 7.28
CA LEU A 46 11.27 11.52 6.52
C LEU A 46 10.09 11.58 5.54
N GLU A 47 9.37 12.70 5.47
CA GLU A 47 8.24 12.87 4.55
C GLU A 47 8.67 12.86 3.08
N ASP A 48 9.85 13.41 2.77
CA ASP A 48 10.44 13.48 1.43
C ASP A 48 10.68 12.10 0.81
N VAL A 49 11.08 11.14 1.64
CA VAL A 49 11.34 9.77 1.22
C VAL A 49 10.12 8.86 1.32
N ARG A 50 9.07 9.26 2.04
CA ARG A 50 7.82 8.48 2.11
C ARG A 50 7.20 8.30 0.72
N LYS A 51 6.59 7.14 0.49
CA LYS A 51 5.87 6.81 -0.75
C LYS A 51 4.47 6.34 -0.38
N GLY A 52 3.46 7.03 -0.91
CA GLY A 52 2.08 6.55 -0.93
C GLY A 52 1.87 5.60 -2.11
N SER A 53 0.76 4.87 -2.09
CA SER A 53 0.43 3.90 -3.15
C SER A 53 -1.02 3.96 -3.61
N GLU A 54 -1.93 4.54 -2.83
CA GLU A 54 -3.35 4.62 -3.19
C GLU A 54 -3.52 5.37 -4.53
N ASN A 55 -4.19 4.72 -5.49
CA ASN A 55 -4.42 5.21 -6.85
C ASN A 55 -3.16 5.41 -7.73
N TYR A 56 -2.01 4.83 -7.36
CA TYR A 56 -0.82 4.78 -8.22
C TYR A 56 -0.76 3.45 -8.99
N ALA A 57 -0.38 3.51 -10.26
CA ALA A 57 -0.17 2.31 -11.07
C ALA A 57 1.07 1.54 -10.61
N LEU A 58 1.04 0.22 -10.74
CA LEU A 58 2.23 -0.62 -10.56
C LEU A 58 3.24 -0.35 -11.69
N THR A 59 4.47 -0.01 -11.32
CA THR A 59 5.55 0.31 -12.27
C THR A 59 6.84 -0.41 -11.93
N THR A 60 7.74 -0.49 -12.91
CA THR A 60 9.15 -0.77 -12.66
C THR A 60 9.80 0.39 -11.87
N ASN A 61 11.03 0.19 -11.38
CA ASN A 61 11.81 1.24 -10.72
C ASN A 61 12.13 2.43 -11.65
N GLN A 62 12.03 2.24 -12.96
CA GLN A 62 12.20 3.27 -14.00
C GLN A 62 10.88 3.97 -14.37
N GLY A 63 9.78 3.64 -13.71
CA GLY A 63 8.47 4.25 -13.93
C GLY A 63 7.67 3.68 -15.11
N VAL A 64 8.10 2.55 -15.69
CA VAL A 64 7.35 1.89 -16.78
C VAL A 64 6.20 1.08 -16.19
N ARG A 65 4.96 1.28 -16.66
CA ARG A 65 3.77 0.57 -16.16
C ARG A 65 3.83 -0.93 -16.45
N ILE A 66 3.44 -1.74 -15.48
CA ILE A 66 3.37 -3.20 -15.59
C ILE A 66 1.92 -3.60 -15.89
N ALA A 67 1.71 -4.36 -16.97
CA ALA A 67 0.37 -4.83 -17.38
C ALA A 67 0.00 -6.18 -16.77
N ASP A 68 0.97 -7.09 -16.63
CA ASP A 68 0.79 -8.41 -15.99
C ASP A 68 1.92 -8.66 -15.01
N ASP A 69 1.60 -8.61 -13.72
CA ASP A 69 2.51 -8.90 -12.61
C ASP A 69 2.33 -10.33 -12.06
N GLN A 70 1.53 -11.15 -12.76
CA GLN A 70 1.19 -12.52 -12.33
C GLN A 70 1.90 -13.58 -13.17
N ASN A 71 2.54 -13.19 -14.28
CA ASN A 71 3.18 -14.08 -15.22
C ASN A 71 4.51 -13.54 -15.70
N SER A 72 5.49 -14.43 -15.88
CA SER A 72 6.68 -14.16 -16.67
C SER A 72 6.38 -14.13 -18.17
N LEU A 73 7.18 -13.38 -18.93
CA LEU A 73 7.22 -13.48 -20.40
C LEU A 73 7.89 -14.81 -20.80
N ARG A 74 7.19 -15.64 -21.57
CA ARG A 74 7.61 -16.98 -21.98
C ARG A 74 7.07 -17.36 -23.35
N ALA A 75 7.69 -18.35 -23.99
CA ALA A 75 7.29 -18.82 -25.32
C ALA A 75 6.07 -19.76 -25.23
N GLY A 76 4.88 -19.18 -25.09
CA GLY A 76 3.62 -19.92 -24.94
C GLY A 76 3.20 -20.10 -23.49
N SER A 77 1.95 -20.49 -23.25
CA SER A 77 1.36 -20.49 -21.90
C SER A 77 2.03 -21.46 -20.91
N ARG A 78 2.75 -22.47 -21.42
CA ARG A 78 3.49 -23.49 -20.67
C ARG A 78 4.93 -23.71 -21.20
N GLY A 79 5.47 -22.74 -21.92
CA GLY A 79 6.87 -22.77 -22.40
C GLY A 79 7.81 -22.02 -21.48
#